data_AF-A0A3M1PUN5-F1
#
_entry.id   AF-A0A3M1PUN5-F1
#
_cell.length_a   1.000
_cell.length_b   1.000
_cell.length_c   1.000
_cell.angle_alpha   90.00
_cell.angle_beta   90.00
_cell.angle_gamma   90.00
#
_symmetry.space_group_name_H-M   'P 1'
#
loop_
_entity.id
_entity.type
_entity.pdbx_description
1 polymer ?
#
loop_
_entity_poly.entity_id
_entity_poly.type
_entity_poly.pdbx_seq_one_letter_code
_entity_poly.pdbx_strand_id
1 'polypeptide(L)'
;MKTQAILITAASAALLALLAGCPGASEATDEDLVPKVHQLVDALNAGDFDAALALFSDDAHWEFPDKQDFTVERRSFARAWSLDRALGVRLALEDCTQQDRTVTCTLIENNDWLALHGLGEWRARNTQFVFDEQGRIRRMIFGERDEELFKDLRIVWIAFESWATKEHPREFEKLMVPGERRLRWTAEAGELLMKLGREWVEAGRPGMDAAREKVEKYLDERRRREKAAGDDETS
;
A
#
# COMPACT_ATOMS: atom_id res chain seq x y z
N MET A 1 15.74 61.32 -32.18
CA MET A 1 16.36 60.35 -33.12
C MET A 1 15.27 59.38 -33.57
N LYS A 2 14.96 59.42 -34.88
CA LYS A 2 14.29 58.45 -35.79
C LYS A 2 13.13 57.61 -35.21
N THR A 3 11.83 57.87 -35.44
CA THR A 3 10.99 57.63 -36.67
C THR A 3 11.10 56.17 -37.17
N GLN A 4 10.08 55.34 -37.49
CA GLN A 4 8.76 55.52 -38.13
C GLN A 4 7.85 54.28 -37.85
N ALA A 5 6.54 54.50 -37.99
CA ALA A 5 5.50 53.49 -38.25
C ALA A 5 5.46 53.07 -39.75
N ILE A 6 4.77 51.96 -40.09
CA ILE A 6 3.99 51.63 -41.33
C ILE A 6 3.74 50.09 -41.30
N LEU A 7 2.52 49.53 -41.17
CA LEU A 7 1.38 49.35 -42.09
C LEU A 7 1.56 48.33 -43.26
N ILE A 8 0.91 47.15 -43.08
CA ILE A 8 0.10 46.30 -43.98
C ILE A 8 0.45 46.18 -45.48
N THR A 9 0.64 44.94 -45.98
CA THR A 9 0.00 44.30 -47.19
C THR A 9 0.60 42.89 -47.38
N ALA A 10 -0.17 41.79 -47.35
CA ALA A 10 -1.04 41.18 -48.35
C ALA A 10 -0.37 40.06 -49.20
N ALA A 11 -0.86 38.83 -48.98
CA ALA A 11 -1.10 37.69 -49.89
C ALA A 11 -0.08 37.28 -50.99
N SER A 12 0.34 36.00 -50.94
CA SER A 12 0.37 35.01 -52.06
C SER A 12 1.03 33.71 -51.55
N ALA A 13 0.30 32.61 -51.39
CA ALA A 13 0.02 31.57 -52.41
C ALA A 13 0.96 30.33 -52.25
N ALA A 14 0.33 29.26 -51.76
CA ALA A 14 0.58 27.82 -51.93
C ALA A 14 1.93 27.31 -52.51
N LEU A 15 2.53 26.32 -51.83
CA LEU A 15 2.80 25.01 -52.46
C LEU A 15 3.04 23.87 -51.44
N LEU A 16 2.64 22.69 -51.90
CA LEU A 16 2.61 21.34 -51.34
C LEU A 16 3.87 20.78 -50.63
N ALA A 17 3.55 19.92 -49.66
CA ALA A 17 4.10 18.58 -49.38
C ALA A 17 5.52 18.44 -48.82
N LEU A 18 5.58 18.08 -47.52
CA LEU A 18 6.46 17.03 -47.01
C LEU A 18 5.69 16.23 -45.94
N LEU A 19 5.15 15.10 -46.38
CA LEU A 19 4.77 13.98 -45.53
C LEU A 19 6.05 13.48 -44.84
N ALA A 20 6.39 14.05 -43.69
CA ALA A 20 7.20 13.35 -42.70
C ALA A 20 6.23 12.47 -41.92
N GLY A 21 6.02 11.25 -42.41
CA GLY A 21 5.40 10.21 -41.61
C GLY A 21 6.27 10.00 -40.38
N CYS A 22 5.81 10.44 -39.21
CA CYS A 22 6.29 9.91 -37.95
C CYS A 22 5.84 8.45 -37.89
N PRO A 23 6.75 7.47 -38.03
CA PRO A 23 6.39 6.09 -37.75
C PRO A 23 6.35 5.96 -36.23
N GLY A 24 5.18 5.60 -35.69
CA GLY A 24 5.06 5.16 -34.31
C GLY A 24 4.53 6.19 -33.34
N ALA A 25 3.36 6.77 -33.61
CA ALA A 25 2.38 6.75 -32.52
C ALA A 25 2.04 5.28 -32.32
N SER A 26 2.78 4.60 -31.44
CA SER A 26 2.36 3.30 -30.93
C SER A 26 0.97 3.54 -30.36
N GLU A 27 -0.06 3.07 -31.06
CA GLU A 27 -1.36 2.88 -30.42
C GLU A 27 -1.05 2.01 -29.21
N ALA A 28 -1.01 2.62 -28.03
CA ALA A 28 -1.02 1.88 -26.79
C ALA A 28 -2.29 1.06 -26.89
N THR A 29 -2.15 -0.22 -27.17
CA THR A 29 -3.27 -1.13 -27.29
C THR A 29 -4.09 -0.97 -26.02
N ASP A 30 -5.38 -0.65 -26.17
CA ASP A 30 -6.41 -0.64 -25.12
C ASP A 30 -6.59 -2.08 -24.58
N GLU A 31 -5.51 -2.66 -24.06
CA GLU A 31 -5.57 -3.90 -23.30
C GLU A 31 -6.32 -3.57 -22.02
N ASP A 32 -7.40 -4.30 -21.77
CA ASP A 32 -8.09 -4.25 -20.48
C ASP A 32 -7.20 -4.94 -19.44
N LEU A 33 -6.67 -4.15 -18.52
CA LEU A 33 -5.74 -4.57 -17.48
C LEU A 33 -6.47 -4.88 -16.16
N VAL A 34 -7.75 -4.52 -16.02
CA VAL A 34 -8.54 -4.80 -14.82
C VAL A 34 -8.58 -6.30 -14.49
N PRO A 35 -8.83 -7.21 -15.46
CA PRO A 35 -8.79 -8.65 -15.20
C PRO A 35 -7.45 -9.15 -14.64
N LYS A 36 -6.31 -8.52 -14.99
CA LYS A 36 -4.99 -8.92 -14.48
C LYS A 36 -4.83 -8.61 -12.99
N VAL A 37 -5.40 -7.50 -12.52
CA VAL A 37 -5.37 -7.16 -11.09
C VAL A 37 -6.26 -8.13 -10.29
N HIS A 38 -7.41 -8.53 -10.84
CA HIS A 38 -8.23 -9.58 -10.23
C HIS A 38 -7.50 -10.93 -10.22
N GLN A 39 -6.83 -11.29 -11.30
CA GLN A 39 -6.01 -12.51 -11.36
C GLN A 39 -4.91 -12.51 -10.28
N LEU A 40 -4.30 -11.36 -9.99
CA LEU A 40 -3.34 -11.23 -8.90
C LEU A 40 -3.98 -11.57 -7.55
N VAL A 41 -5.13 -10.97 -7.24
CA VAL A 41 -5.84 -11.20 -5.98
C VAL A 41 -6.32 -12.65 -5.86
N ASP A 42 -6.80 -13.25 -6.94
CA ASP A 42 -7.20 -14.65 -6.97
C ASP A 42 -6.02 -15.59 -6.71
N ALA A 43 -4.87 -15.35 -7.36
CA ALA A 43 -3.66 -16.13 -7.14
C ALA A 43 -3.15 -16.01 -5.70
N LEU A 44 -3.16 -14.80 -5.15
CA LEU A 44 -2.77 -14.52 -3.77
C LEU A 44 -3.68 -15.22 -2.75
N ASN A 45 -5.00 -15.15 -2.94
CA ASN A 45 -5.99 -15.83 -2.11
C ASN A 45 -5.89 -17.37 -2.23
N ALA A 46 -5.54 -17.88 -3.41
CA ALA A 46 -5.30 -19.31 -3.62
C ALA A 46 -3.96 -19.80 -3.04
N GLY A 47 -3.07 -18.88 -2.65
CA GLY A 47 -1.70 -19.20 -2.25
C GLY A 47 -0.81 -19.66 -3.41
N ASP A 48 -1.19 -19.34 -4.66
CA ASP A 48 -0.42 -19.63 -5.86
C ASP A 48 0.59 -18.50 -6.12
N PHE A 49 1.74 -18.63 -5.46
CA PHE A 49 2.81 -17.64 -5.53
C PHE A 49 3.43 -17.50 -6.90
N ASP A 50 3.58 -18.60 -7.61
CA ASP A 50 4.22 -18.58 -8.91
C ASP A 50 3.31 -17.87 -9.91
N ALA A 51 1.99 -18.10 -9.84
CA ALA A 51 1.02 -17.36 -10.62
C ALA A 51 0.98 -15.86 -10.26
N ALA A 52 0.97 -15.51 -8.96
CA ALA A 52 0.99 -14.12 -8.52
C ALA A 52 2.28 -13.41 -8.99
N LEU A 53 3.45 -14.05 -8.83
CA LEU A 53 4.74 -13.51 -9.23
C LEU A 53 4.90 -13.39 -10.75
N ALA A 54 4.22 -14.22 -11.53
CA ALA A 54 4.25 -14.12 -12.99
C ALA A 54 3.56 -12.84 -13.52
N LEU A 55 2.70 -12.22 -12.72
CA LEU A 55 2.01 -10.98 -13.07
C LEU A 55 2.88 -9.72 -12.86
N PHE A 56 3.98 -9.82 -12.11
CA PHE A 56 4.88 -8.69 -11.86
C PHE A 56 6.02 -8.64 -12.88
N SER A 57 6.48 -7.43 -13.17
CA SER A 57 7.75 -7.23 -13.89
C SER A 57 8.94 -7.61 -12.99
N ASP A 58 10.10 -7.86 -13.59
CA ASP A 58 11.29 -8.24 -12.83
C ASP A 58 11.86 -7.10 -11.98
N ASP A 59 11.56 -5.85 -12.37
CA ASP A 59 11.90 -4.62 -11.65
C ASP A 59 10.74 -4.09 -10.78
N ALA A 60 9.72 -4.91 -10.52
CA ALA A 60 8.53 -4.44 -9.82
C ALA A 60 8.82 -4.01 -8.38
N HIS A 61 8.15 -2.95 -7.94
CA HIS A 61 8.28 -2.43 -6.58
C HIS A 61 6.95 -1.96 -5.98
N TRP A 62 6.92 -1.94 -4.65
CA TRP A 62 5.75 -1.58 -3.86
C TRP A 62 5.98 -0.24 -3.19
N GLU A 63 4.97 0.62 -3.20
CA GLU A 63 5.08 1.95 -2.65
C GLU A 63 4.00 2.19 -1.61
N PHE A 64 4.45 2.61 -0.44
CA PHE A 64 3.60 3.17 0.59
C PHE A 64 3.87 4.67 0.57
N PRO A 65 2.90 5.54 0.23
CA PRO A 65 3.13 6.98 0.09
C PRO A 65 3.75 7.64 1.34
N ASP A 66 3.52 7.05 2.52
CA ASP A 66 4.06 7.51 3.80
C ASP A 66 5.43 6.92 4.17
N LYS A 67 5.97 6.00 3.35
CA LYS A 67 7.28 5.36 3.56
C LYS A 67 8.05 5.36 2.24
N GLN A 68 8.97 6.31 2.12
CA GLN A 68 9.91 6.36 1.01
C GLN A 68 10.72 5.04 0.98
N ASP A 69 10.69 4.38 -0.18
CA ASP A 69 11.53 3.26 -0.60
C ASP A 69 11.36 1.90 0.11
N PHE A 70 10.14 1.36 0.14
CA PHE A 70 9.94 -0.06 0.46
C PHE A 70 9.97 -0.95 -0.81
N THR A 71 11.15 -1.19 -1.37
CA THR A 71 11.28 -2.11 -2.52
C THR A 71 11.22 -3.55 -2.04
N VAL A 72 10.14 -4.27 -2.38
CA VAL A 72 10.03 -5.72 -2.17
C VAL A 72 10.59 -6.43 -3.38
N GLU A 73 11.83 -6.91 -3.29
CA GLU A 73 12.34 -7.84 -4.28
C GLU A 73 11.45 -9.10 -4.36
N ARG A 74 11.36 -9.70 -5.55
CA ARG A 74 10.55 -10.90 -5.84
C ARG A 74 10.65 -12.01 -4.77
N ARG A 75 11.82 -12.22 -4.16
CA ARG A 75 12.03 -13.22 -3.09
C ARG A 75 11.48 -12.81 -1.73
N SER A 76 11.42 -11.51 -1.45
CA SER A 76 10.83 -10.96 -0.23
C SER A 76 9.31 -11.06 -0.25
N PHE A 77 8.69 -11.11 -1.43
CA PHE A 77 7.25 -11.30 -1.60
C PHE A 77 6.76 -12.65 -1.05
N ALA A 78 7.44 -13.75 -1.41
CA ALA A 78 7.08 -15.08 -0.89
C ALA A 78 7.19 -15.18 0.64
N ARG A 79 8.15 -14.45 1.24
CA ARG A 79 8.30 -14.38 2.70
C ARG A 79 7.20 -13.56 3.35
N ALA A 80 6.92 -12.36 2.82
CA ALA A 80 5.83 -11.51 3.29
C ALA A 80 4.51 -12.29 3.33
N TRP A 81 4.18 -12.98 2.23
CA TRP A 81 2.92 -13.71 2.14
C TRP A 81 2.85 -14.99 2.98
N SER A 82 3.99 -15.53 3.41
CA SER A 82 3.98 -16.67 4.33
C SER A 82 3.38 -16.27 5.68
N LEU A 83 3.65 -15.05 6.14
CA LEU A 83 3.00 -14.46 7.32
C LEU A 83 1.51 -14.25 7.03
N ASP A 84 1.18 -13.58 5.92
CA ASP A 84 -0.20 -13.23 5.56
C ASP A 84 -1.10 -14.47 5.47
N ARG A 85 -0.59 -15.56 4.89
CA ARG A 85 -1.29 -16.85 4.85
C ARG A 85 -1.53 -17.42 6.24
N ALA A 86 -0.55 -17.35 7.14
CA ALA A 86 -0.71 -17.82 8.52
C ALA A 86 -1.70 -16.95 9.32
N LEU A 87 -1.89 -15.69 8.91
CA LEU A 87 -2.93 -14.80 9.44
C LEU A 87 -4.29 -14.95 8.74
N GLY A 88 -4.42 -15.86 7.77
CA GLY A 88 -5.68 -16.05 7.04
C GLY A 88 -6.08 -14.84 6.20
N VAL A 89 -5.11 -14.08 5.68
CA VAL A 89 -5.35 -12.92 4.81
C VAL A 89 -6.20 -13.32 3.60
N ARG A 90 -7.22 -12.50 3.34
CA ARG A 90 -8.15 -12.57 2.21
C ARG A 90 -8.23 -11.17 1.60
N LEU A 91 -7.94 -11.08 0.32
CA LEU A 91 -7.98 -9.83 -0.45
C LEU A 91 -9.23 -9.75 -1.32
N ALA A 92 -9.71 -8.53 -1.54
CA ALA A 92 -10.71 -8.21 -2.55
C ALA A 92 -10.40 -6.85 -3.20
N LEU A 93 -10.98 -6.62 -4.38
CA LEU A 93 -10.88 -5.35 -5.11
C LEU A 93 -12.29 -4.85 -5.40
N GLU A 94 -12.50 -3.56 -5.17
CA GLU A 94 -13.72 -2.85 -5.51
C GLU A 94 -13.38 -1.58 -6.31
N ASP A 95 -14.39 -1.04 -7.00
CA ASP A 95 -14.32 0.26 -7.70
C ASP A 95 -13.11 0.41 -8.63
N CYS A 96 -12.74 -0.66 -9.33
CA CYS A 96 -11.61 -0.64 -10.25
C CYS A 96 -11.90 0.21 -11.50
N THR A 97 -10.97 1.10 -11.81
CA THR A 97 -10.99 1.95 -13.00
C THR A 97 -9.63 1.91 -13.68
N GLN A 98 -9.61 2.02 -15.02
CA GLN A 98 -8.37 2.06 -15.79
C GLN A 98 -8.22 3.42 -16.47
N GLN A 99 -7.00 3.95 -16.41
CA GLN A 99 -6.55 5.07 -17.22
C GLN A 99 -5.16 4.72 -17.78
N ASP A 100 -5.04 4.69 -19.10
CA ASP A 100 -3.83 4.26 -19.81
C ASP A 100 -3.37 2.88 -19.31
N ARG A 101 -2.13 2.77 -18.79
CA ARG A 101 -1.54 1.55 -18.22
C ARG A 101 -1.63 1.49 -16.70
N THR A 102 -2.56 2.23 -16.09
CA THR A 102 -2.75 2.25 -14.64
C THR A 102 -4.16 1.80 -14.31
N VAL A 103 -4.27 0.78 -13.47
CA VAL A 103 -5.54 0.38 -12.86
C VAL A 103 -5.58 0.91 -11.42
N THR A 104 -6.63 1.62 -11.06
CA THR A 104 -6.87 2.14 -9.72
C THR A 104 -8.07 1.43 -9.11
N CYS A 105 -7.92 0.85 -7.92
CA CYS A 105 -8.98 0.14 -7.21
C CYS A 105 -9.00 0.56 -5.72
N THR A 106 -10.09 0.21 -5.04
CA THR A 106 -10.08 0.04 -3.58
C THR A 106 -9.59 -1.38 -3.27
N LEU A 107 -8.44 -1.50 -2.61
CA LEU A 107 -7.93 -2.77 -2.11
C LEU A 107 -8.50 -3.01 -0.71
N ILE A 108 -9.10 -4.18 -0.50
CA ILE A 108 -9.69 -4.60 0.76
C ILE A 108 -8.94 -5.81 1.27
N GLU A 109 -8.57 -5.79 2.54
CA GLU A 109 -7.96 -6.92 3.24
C GLU A 109 -8.79 -7.27 4.47
N ASN A 110 -9.07 -8.56 4.62
CA ASN A 110 -9.58 -9.13 5.85
C ASN A 110 -8.62 -10.24 6.30
N ASN A 111 -8.40 -10.39 7.60
CA ASN A 111 -7.54 -11.43 8.14
C ASN A 111 -8.00 -11.82 9.55
N ASP A 112 -7.50 -12.95 10.03
CA ASP A 112 -7.95 -13.52 11.29
C ASP A 112 -7.44 -12.72 12.50
N TRP A 113 -6.37 -11.92 12.35
CA TRP A 113 -5.89 -11.00 13.39
C TRP A 113 -6.85 -9.82 13.58
N LEU A 114 -7.33 -9.20 12.50
CA LEU A 114 -8.36 -8.16 12.55
C LEU A 114 -9.63 -8.71 13.22
N ALA A 115 -10.09 -9.87 12.75
CA ALA A 115 -11.29 -10.52 13.29
C ALA A 115 -11.16 -10.87 14.78
N LEU A 116 -10.01 -11.41 15.21
CA LEU A 116 -9.73 -11.75 16.61
C LEU A 116 -9.89 -10.56 17.55
N HIS A 117 -9.57 -9.36 17.07
CA HIS A 117 -9.64 -8.14 17.86
C HIS A 117 -10.95 -7.37 17.70
N GLY A 118 -11.88 -7.86 16.88
CA GLY A 118 -13.16 -7.20 16.59
C GLY A 118 -12.99 -5.96 15.72
N LEU A 119 -11.92 -5.93 14.91
CA LEU A 119 -11.65 -4.86 13.96
C LEU A 119 -12.30 -5.20 12.62
N GLY A 120 -12.72 -4.16 11.90
CA GLY A 120 -13.24 -4.30 10.54
C GLY A 120 -12.15 -4.67 9.54
N GLU A 121 -12.54 -4.76 8.28
CA GLU A 121 -11.60 -4.94 7.17
C GLU A 121 -10.72 -3.70 6.96
N TRP A 122 -9.49 -3.94 6.56
CA TRP A 122 -8.59 -2.90 6.13
C TRP A 122 -8.89 -2.50 4.68
N ARG A 123 -8.92 -1.18 4.42
CA ARG A 123 -9.16 -0.63 3.10
C ARG A 123 -8.08 0.36 2.72
N ALA A 124 -7.55 0.22 1.52
CA ALA A 124 -6.68 1.18 0.85
C ALA A 124 -7.35 1.70 -0.43
N ARG A 125 -8.00 2.87 -0.33
CA ARG A 125 -8.67 3.54 -1.45
C ARG A 125 -7.65 4.13 -2.40
N ASN A 126 -7.92 4.12 -3.71
CA ASN A 126 -6.99 4.63 -4.73
C ASN A 126 -5.66 3.86 -4.78
N THR A 127 -5.69 2.55 -4.54
CA THR A 127 -4.54 1.67 -4.76
C THR A 127 -4.30 1.54 -6.25
N GLN A 128 -3.08 1.86 -6.70
CA GLN A 128 -2.73 1.89 -8.12
C GLN A 128 -1.84 0.72 -8.50
N PHE A 129 -2.17 0.07 -9.62
CA PHE A 129 -1.38 -0.96 -10.28
C PHE A 129 -0.91 -0.38 -11.62
N VAL A 130 0.37 -0.05 -11.70
CA VAL A 130 0.99 0.55 -12.90
C VAL A 130 1.66 -0.56 -13.70
N PHE A 131 1.30 -0.71 -14.97
CA PHE A 131 1.77 -1.80 -15.83
C PHE A 131 2.91 -1.35 -16.77
N ASP A 132 3.92 -2.22 -16.94
CA ASP A 132 4.96 -2.08 -17.98
C ASP A 132 4.35 -2.28 -19.39
N GLU A 133 5.09 -2.02 -20.46
CA GLU A 133 4.63 -2.19 -21.85
C GLU A 133 4.23 -3.64 -22.20
N GLN A 134 4.69 -4.63 -21.42
CA GLN A 134 4.37 -6.05 -21.61
C GLN A 134 3.11 -6.49 -20.85
N GLY A 135 2.43 -5.56 -20.16
CA GLY A 135 1.20 -5.86 -19.42
C GLY A 135 1.47 -6.60 -18.12
N ARG A 136 2.64 -6.39 -17.50
CA ARG A 136 2.97 -6.86 -16.15
C ARG A 136 2.99 -5.69 -15.17
N ILE A 137 2.67 -5.96 -13.91
CA ILE A 137 2.64 -4.95 -12.85
C ILE A 137 4.08 -4.54 -12.52
N ARG A 138 4.39 -3.28 -12.78
CA ARG A 138 5.67 -2.64 -12.45
C ARG A 138 5.64 -1.93 -11.10
N ARG A 139 4.50 -1.32 -10.75
CA ARG A 139 4.34 -0.62 -9.46
C ARG A 139 3.01 -0.97 -8.84
N MET A 140 3.03 -1.27 -7.55
CA MET A 140 1.83 -1.31 -6.72
C MET A 140 1.94 -0.20 -5.67
N ILE A 141 1.12 0.84 -5.82
CA ILE A 141 1.12 2.02 -4.95
C ILE A 141 -0.10 1.92 -4.06
N PHE A 142 0.11 1.69 -2.77
CA PHE A 142 -0.97 1.62 -1.80
C PHE A 142 -1.59 3.00 -1.62
N GLY A 143 -2.91 3.06 -1.70
CA GLY A 143 -3.62 4.32 -1.58
C GLY A 143 -3.90 4.74 -0.14
N GLU A 144 -4.90 5.60 0.04
CA GLU A 144 -5.30 6.13 1.34
C GLU A 144 -5.86 5.04 2.25
N ARG A 145 -5.29 4.94 3.45
CA ARG A 145 -5.71 3.98 4.48
C ARG A 145 -6.81 4.58 5.36
N ASP A 146 -7.64 3.72 5.91
CA ASP A 146 -8.56 4.07 7.00
C ASP A 146 -7.75 4.46 8.26
N GLU A 147 -7.76 5.75 8.61
CA GLU A 147 -7.00 6.26 9.76
C GLU A 147 -7.56 5.78 11.11
N GLU A 148 -8.87 5.61 11.23
CA GLU A 148 -9.49 5.14 12.47
C GLU A 148 -9.18 3.67 12.72
N LEU A 149 -9.26 2.82 11.68
CA LEU A 149 -8.82 1.44 11.79
C LEU A 149 -7.33 1.36 12.15
N PHE A 150 -6.48 2.17 11.53
CA PHE A 150 -5.05 2.16 11.81
C PHE A 150 -4.74 2.64 13.23
N LYS A 151 -5.50 3.60 13.75
CA LYS A 151 -5.45 4.02 15.15
C LYS A 151 -5.82 2.88 16.09
N ASP A 152 -6.94 2.18 15.84
CA ASP A 152 -7.37 1.05 16.65
C ASP A 152 -6.37 -0.11 16.59
N LEU A 153 -5.81 -0.41 15.41
CA LEU A 153 -4.74 -1.39 15.25
C LEU A 153 -3.51 -1.03 16.08
N ARG A 154 -3.13 0.24 16.10
CA ARG A 154 -2.00 0.71 16.90
C ARG A 154 -2.26 0.56 18.40
N ILE A 155 -3.49 0.82 18.86
CA ILE A 155 -3.88 0.59 20.26
C ILE A 155 -3.76 -0.89 20.61
N VAL A 156 -4.34 -1.76 19.79
CA VAL A 156 -4.26 -3.23 19.95
C VAL A 156 -2.81 -3.69 20.00
N TRP A 157 -1.99 -3.27 19.04
CA TRP A 157 -0.58 -3.68 18.97
C TRP A 157 0.21 -3.23 20.20
N ILE A 158 0.05 -1.98 20.66
CA ILE A 158 0.76 -1.47 21.85
C ILE A 158 0.37 -2.25 23.11
N ALA A 159 -0.93 -2.52 23.30
CA ALA A 159 -1.41 -3.27 24.45
C ALA A 159 -0.93 -4.73 24.41
N PHE A 160 -1.07 -5.38 23.26
CA PHE A 160 -0.60 -6.73 23.02
C PHE A 160 0.91 -6.86 23.25
N GLU A 161 1.72 -5.99 22.63
CA GLU A 161 3.19 -5.98 22.80
C GLU A 161 3.57 -5.81 24.28
N SER A 162 2.92 -4.90 25.00
CA SER A 162 3.19 -4.68 26.42
C SER A 162 2.87 -5.90 27.28
N TRP A 163 1.80 -6.63 26.97
CA TRP A 163 1.45 -7.87 27.67
C TRP A 163 2.38 -9.02 27.28
N ALA A 164 2.59 -9.24 25.99
CA ALA A 164 3.36 -10.38 25.48
C ALA A 164 4.84 -10.29 25.90
N THR A 165 5.44 -9.09 25.92
CA THR A 165 6.81 -8.89 26.42
C THR A 165 6.96 -9.19 27.91
N LYS A 166 5.88 -9.09 28.70
CA LYS A 166 5.90 -9.36 30.13
C LYS A 166 5.58 -10.81 30.46
N GLU A 167 4.50 -11.34 29.89
CA GLU A 167 3.96 -12.65 30.25
C GLU A 167 4.55 -13.78 29.38
N HIS A 168 4.97 -13.47 28.14
CA HIS A 168 5.49 -14.44 27.16
C HIS A 168 6.81 -13.97 26.49
N PRO A 169 7.83 -13.54 27.24
CA PRO A 169 9.00 -12.86 26.67
C PRO A 169 9.76 -13.72 25.65
N ARG A 170 9.85 -15.03 25.87
CA ARG A 170 10.57 -15.95 24.98
C ARG A 170 9.83 -16.21 23.67
N GLU A 171 8.52 -16.31 23.73
CA GLU A 171 7.66 -16.45 22.55
C GLU A 171 7.61 -15.13 21.78
N PHE A 172 7.48 -14.00 22.47
CA PHE A 172 7.49 -12.68 21.84
C PHE A 172 8.81 -12.41 21.11
N GLU A 173 9.95 -12.79 21.70
CA GLU A 173 11.25 -12.68 21.00
C GLU A 173 11.30 -13.46 19.68
N LYS A 174 10.62 -14.61 19.59
CA LYS A 174 10.53 -15.41 18.35
C LYS A 174 9.68 -14.74 17.28
N LEU A 175 8.75 -13.85 17.65
CA LEU A 175 7.98 -13.05 16.70
C LEU A 175 8.83 -11.99 16.01
N MET A 176 9.91 -11.53 16.65
CA MET A 176 10.64 -10.34 16.23
C MET A 176 11.92 -10.69 15.47
N VAL A 177 12.27 -9.88 14.48
CA VAL A 177 13.59 -9.92 13.85
C VAL A 177 14.65 -9.66 14.93
N PRO A 178 15.69 -10.50 15.07
CA PRO A 178 16.69 -10.33 16.13
C PRO A 178 17.30 -8.93 16.15
N GLY A 179 17.27 -8.27 17.31
CA GLY A 179 17.81 -6.91 17.48
C GLY A 179 16.92 -5.78 16.94
N GLU A 180 15.73 -6.10 16.42
CA GLU A 180 14.83 -5.13 15.82
C GLU A 180 13.42 -5.18 16.41
N ARG A 181 12.69 -4.06 16.32
CA ARG A 181 11.27 -3.98 16.69
C ARG A 181 10.36 -4.19 15.48
N ARG A 182 10.63 -5.22 14.68
CA ARG A 182 9.82 -5.63 13.52
C ARG A 182 9.46 -7.10 13.60
N LEU A 183 8.24 -7.44 13.18
CA LEU A 183 7.80 -8.82 13.04
C LEU A 183 8.64 -9.58 12.00
N ARG A 184 8.92 -10.85 12.26
CA ARG A 184 9.42 -11.77 11.24
C ARG A 184 8.31 -12.09 10.26
N TRP A 185 8.64 -12.06 8.98
CA TRP A 185 7.71 -12.40 7.90
C TRP A 185 7.85 -13.87 7.55
N THR A 186 7.36 -14.72 8.45
CA THR A 186 7.33 -16.19 8.26
C THR A 186 6.01 -16.75 8.76
N ALA A 187 5.66 -17.95 8.28
CA ALA A 187 4.43 -18.63 8.70
C ALA A 187 4.44 -18.92 10.22
N GLU A 188 5.59 -19.35 10.77
CA GLU A 188 5.73 -19.66 12.20
C GLU A 188 5.53 -18.42 13.08
N ALA A 189 5.97 -17.25 12.60
CA ALA A 189 5.71 -15.99 13.30
C ALA A 189 4.23 -15.63 13.27
N GLY A 190 3.53 -15.87 12.16
CA GLY A 190 2.07 -15.66 12.07
C GLY A 190 1.28 -16.60 12.96
N GLU A 191 1.61 -17.88 12.96
CA GLU A 191 0.99 -18.89 13.83
C GLU A 191 1.20 -18.54 15.31
N LEU A 192 2.42 -18.14 15.68
CA LEU A 192 2.73 -17.73 17.05
C LEU A 192 2.04 -16.43 17.43
N LEU A 193 1.93 -15.46 16.50
CA LEU A 193 1.21 -14.21 16.72
C LEU A 193 -0.27 -14.50 17.01
N MET A 194 -0.90 -15.36 16.19
CA MET A 194 -2.29 -15.77 16.39
C MET A 194 -2.49 -16.54 17.71
N LYS A 195 -1.54 -17.40 18.09
CA LYS A 195 -1.57 -18.09 19.39
C LYS A 195 -1.56 -17.08 20.54
N LEU A 196 -0.55 -16.20 20.59
CA LEU A 196 -0.43 -15.22 21.67
C LEU A 196 -1.59 -14.22 21.67
N GLY A 197 -2.11 -13.84 20.50
CA GLY A 197 -3.28 -12.98 20.37
C GLY A 197 -4.51 -13.59 21.04
N ARG A 198 -4.76 -14.90 20.85
CA ARG A 198 -5.87 -15.60 21.50
C ARG A 198 -5.70 -15.64 23.02
N GLU A 199 -4.50 -15.99 23.50
CA GLU A 199 -4.18 -15.99 24.93
C GLU A 199 -4.38 -14.59 25.55
N TRP A 200 -3.99 -13.53 24.85
CA TRP A 200 -4.22 -12.14 25.29
C TRP A 200 -5.71 -11.77 25.36
N VAL A 201 -6.50 -12.21 24.38
CA VAL A 201 -7.96 -12.02 24.39
C VAL A 201 -8.60 -12.79 25.56
N GLU A 202 -8.19 -14.03 25.80
CA GLU A 202 -8.63 -14.84 26.95
C GLU A 202 -8.25 -14.20 28.30
N ALA A 203 -7.10 -13.54 28.37
CA ALA A 203 -6.67 -12.77 29.53
C ALA A 203 -7.45 -11.46 29.75
N GLY A 204 -8.46 -11.16 28.92
CA GLY A 204 -9.28 -9.95 29.03
C GLY A 204 -8.65 -8.70 28.40
N ARG A 205 -7.72 -8.87 27.44
CA ARG A 205 -7.03 -7.79 26.71
C ARG A 205 -6.37 -6.75 27.66
N PRO A 206 -5.49 -7.18 28.59
CA PRO A 206 -4.83 -6.26 29.50
C PRO A 206 -4.04 -5.17 28.76
N GLY A 207 -4.07 -3.95 29.30
CA GLY A 207 -3.31 -2.81 28.78
C GLY A 207 -4.03 -1.93 27.75
N MET A 208 -5.26 -2.27 27.34
CA MET A 208 -6.02 -1.53 26.33
C MET A 208 -6.25 -0.05 26.70
N ASP A 209 -6.63 0.25 27.95
CA ASP A 209 -6.89 1.64 28.38
C ASP A 209 -5.63 2.50 28.33
N ALA A 210 -4.51 1.97 28.84
CA ALA A 210 -3.22 2.65 28.81
C ALA A 210 -2.70 2.85 27.37
N ALA A 211 -2.91 1.86 26.49
CA ALA A 211 -2.56 1.98 25.08
C ALA A 211 -3.40 3.04 24.37
N ARG A 212 -4.72 3.10 24.66
CA ARG A 212 -5.63 4.12 24.13
C ARG A 212 -5.19 5.52 24.55
N GLU A 213 -4.95 5.74 25.84
CA GLU A 213 -4.45 7.02 26.36
C GLU A 213 -3.15 7.45 25.66
N LYS A 214 -2.21 6.51 25.51
CA LYS A 214 -0.92 6.77 24.85
C LYS A 214 -1.09 7.17 23.38
N VAL A 215 -1.97 6.51 22.65
CA VAL A 215 -2.23 6.84 21.24
C VAL A 215 -2.94 8.18 21.10
N GLU A 216 -3.96 8.46 21.92
CA GLU A 216 -4.67 9.75 21.89
C GLU A 216 -3.73 10.91 22.19
N LYS A 217 -2.90 10.77 23.23
CA LYS A 217 -1.89 11.79 23.56
C LYS A 217 -0.94 12.06 22.40
N TYR A 218 -0.46 11.01 21.73
CA TYR A 218 0.40 11.15 20.56
C TYR A 218 -0.29 11.89 19.40
N LEU A 219 -1.56 11.57 19.13
CA LEU A 219 -2.34 12.24 18.08
C LEU A 219 -2.60 13.71 18.42
N ASP A 220 -2.91 14.02 19.68
CA ASP A 220 -3.05 15.40 20.16
C ASP A 220 -1.76 16.21 19.99
N GLU A 221 -0.62 15.63 20.38
CA GLU A 221 0.68 16.27 20.22
C GLU A 221 1.03 16.51 18.74
N ARG A 222 0.73 15.55 17.87
CA ARG A 222 0.92 15.69 16.42
C ARG A 222 0.04 16.83 15.86
N ARG A 223 -1.25 16.86 16.18
CA ARG A 223 -2.17 17.94 15.75
C ARG A 223 -1.70 19.32 16.19
N ARG A 224 -1.17 19.46 17.41
CA ARG A 224 -0.61 20.73 17.89
C ARG A 224 0.62 21.17 17.09
N ARG A 225 1.50 20.25 16.71
CA ARG A 225 2.69 20.56 15.89
C ARG A 225 2.30 20.98 14.47
N GLU A 226 1.38 20.26 13.84
CA GLU A 226 0.89 20.58 12.50
C GLU A 226 0.24 21.97 12.47
N LYS A 227 -0.58 22.31 13.48
CA LYS A 227 -1.17 23.63 13.60
C LYS A 227 -0.11 24.74 13.74
N ALA A 228 0.89 24.54 14.61
CA ALA A 228 1.95 25.51 14.82
C ALA A 228 2.78 25.75 13.54
N ALA A 229 3.05 24.71 12.76
CA ALA A 229 3.79 24.83 11.50
C ALA A 229 3.00 25.59 10.41
N GLY A 230 1.67 25.40 10.33
CA GLY A 230 0.83 26.13 9.39
C GLY A 230 0.67 27.63 9.72
N ASP A 231 0.69 27.99 11.01
CA ASP A 231 0.62 29.39 11.45
C ASP A 231 1.93 30.17 11.10
N ASP A 232 3.09 29.48 11.06
CA ASP A 232 4.39 30.07 10.70
C ASP A 232 4.55 30.31 9.18
N GLU A 233 3.89 29.54 8.31
CA GLU A 233 3.95 29.73 6.85
C GLU A 233 3.07 30.89 6.34
N THR A 234 2.20 31.42 7.19
CA THR A 234 1.23 32.48 6.86
C THR A 234 1.55 33.85 7.47
N SER A 235 2.66 33.97 8.23
CA SER A 235 3.15 35.20 8.87
C SER A 235 4.38 35.77 8.18
#